data_AF-A0A417U4S9-F1
#
_entry.id   AF-A0A417U4S9-F1
#
_cell.length_a   1.000
_cell.length_b   1.000
_cell.length_c   1.000
_cell.angle_alpha   90.00
_cell.angle_beta   90.00
_cell.angle_gamma   90.00
#
_symmetry.space_group_name_H-M   'P 1'
#
loop_
_entity.id
_entity.type
_entity.pdbx_description
1 polymer ?
#
loop_
_entity_poly.entity_id
_entity_poly.type
_entity_poly.pdbx_seq_one_letter_code
_entity_poly.pdbx_strand_id
1 'polypeptide(L)'
;MEDSKMLDLFMNSIFFQTFGSGFIKGFKKFQRLGMWAYFLALLPFFVIMVCYQGSYDKATWIEKILLTALLLVILFLLVFDVRAVACFFEKPEESEYFLATGVTRKEVLNDKGLLGEFNAYVMSRKLKVPHKTLFNVCVPMPNGNYQEVDAIIITDNWLYVVECKNRGGVFTGNFEDKNWVQKIGSKTHSVYNVYLQNQDHITAIEYFLQSKGVITAGDPYCYSTMLTGGDLQLSVTNNRVPIDFAFGDASFISSQIASVENRRTENRGENFMDRVYMALLPYALLDKKKRDHMQATRKELSDKGGLKKGEYHYYYFENGIPGITDEETVLRENRVYTQISTGNQDDTFPIWKTMANLKYAER
;
A
#
# COMPACT_ATOMS: atom_id res chain seq x y z
N MET A 1 23.06 24.17 -10.64
CA MET A 1 21.61 23.96 -10.89
C MET A 1 21.31 22.59 -11.48
N GLU A 2 22.25 21.97 -12.20
CA GLU A 2 22.13 20.62 -12.76
C GLU A 2 22.41 19.51 -11.74
N ASP A 3 23.41 19.71 -10.87
CA ASP A 3 23.75 18.77 -9.79
C ASP A 3 22.63 18.59 -8.75
N SER A 4 21.91 19.67 -8.43
CA SER A 4 20.76 19.57 -7.51
C SER A 4 19.62 18.77 -8.13
N LYS A 5 19.39 18.89 -9.45
CA LYS A 5 18.39 18.09 -10.16
C LYS A 5 18.74 16.61 -10.18
N MET A 6 20.01 16.26 -10.40
CA MET A 6 20.45 14.87 -10.40
C MET A 6 20.33 14.22 -9.03
N LEU A 7 20.73 14.93 -7.97
CA LEU A 7 20.55 14.46 -6.60
C LEU A 7 19.07 14.31 -6.24
N ASP A 8 18.23 15.28 -6.61
CA ASP A 8 16.79 15.21 -6.40
C ASP A 8 16.16 14.03 -7.16
N LEU A 9 16.57 13.78 -8.40
CA LEU A 9 16.10 12.63 -9.19
C LEU A 9 16.51 11.30 -8.55
N PHE A 10 17.75 11.18 -8.07
CA PHE A 10 18.23 9.99 -7.37
C PHE A 10 17.49 9.77 -6.05
N MET A 11 17.35 10.82 -5.24
CA MET A 11 16.69 10.77 -3.94
C MET A 11 15.18 10.52 -4.06
N ASN A 12 14.56 10.89 -5.19
CA ASN A 12 13.18 10.55 -5.54
C ASN A 12 13.07 9.22 -6.31
N SER A 13 14.19 8.57 -6.60
CA SER A 13 14.16 7.27 -7.26
C SER A 13 13.60 6.22 -6.32
N ILE A 14 12.89 5.27 -6.92
CA ILE A 14 12.24 4.16 -6.24
C ILE A 14 13.27 3.29 -5.54
N PHE A 15 14.41 3.07 -6.21
CA PHE A 15 15.54 2.35 -5.65
C PHE A 15 15.97 2.98 -4.33
N PHE A 16 16.15 4.30 -4.31
CA PHE A 16 16.49 5.01 -3.09
C PHE A 16 15.34 5.02 -2.06
N GLN A 17 14.08 5.11 -2.51
CA GLN A 17 12.94 5.00 -1.60
C GLN A 17 12.80 3.62 -0.96
N THR A 18 13.27 2.56 -1.61
CA THR A 18 13.24 1.19 -1.09
C THR A 18 14.45 0.92 -0.20
N PHE A 19 15.65 1.20 -0.69
CA PHE A 19 16.92 0.82 -0.06
C PHE A 19 17.58 1.92 0.75
N GLY A 20 17.20 3.19 0.60
CA GLY A 20 17.78 4.30 1.34
C GLY A 20 17.36 4.31 2.80
N SER A 21 18.30 4.66 3.67
CA SER A 21 18.06 4.79 5.12
C SER A 21 17.08 5.93 5.42
N GLY A 22 16.41 5.85 6.57
CA GLY A 22 15.57 6.94 7.07
C GLY A 22 16.33 8.25 7.29
N PHE A 23 17.61 8.16 7.67
CA PHE A 23 18.49 9.32 7.87
C PHE A 23 18.67 10.13 6.58
N ILE A 24 19.03 9.47 5.48
CA ILE A 24 19.21 10.15 4.19
C ILE A 24 17.85 10.59 3.61
N LYS A 25 16.77 9.82 3.79
CA LYS A 25 15.43 10.26 3.37
C LYS A 25 15.00 11.53 4.11
N GLY A 26 15.33 11.64 5.41
CA GLY A 26 15.11 12.83 6.23
C GLY A 26 15.90 14.06 5.78
N PHE A 27 17.01 13.87 5.04
CA PHE A 27 17.84 14.95 4.50
C PHE A 27 17.05 15.96 3.65
N LYS A 28 16.03 15.50 2.91
CA LYS A 28 15.12 16.38 2.14
C LYS A 28 14.34 17.36 3.02
N LYS A 29 13.99 16.95 4.25
CA LYS A 29 13.27 17.80 5.20
C LYS A 29 14.15 18.95 5.67
N PHE A 30 15.46 18.71 5.86
CA PHE A 30 16.42 19.73 6.27
C PHE A 30 16.71 20.76 5.18
N GLN A 31 16.71 20.37 3.89
CA GLN A 31 16.86 21.32 2.78
C GLN A 31 15.73 22.36 2.74
N ARG A 32 14.51 21.97 3.15
CA ARG A 32 13.36 22.88 3.26
C ARG A 32 13.41 23.80 4.49
N LEU A 33 14.29 23.53 5.46
CA LEU A 33 14.43 24.28 6.73
C LEU A 33 15.58 25.31 6.70
N GLY A 34 16.28 25.47 5.57
CA GLY A 34 17.33 26.48 5.37
C GLY A 34 18.77 25.96 5.52
N MET A 35 19.75 26.83 5.21
CA MET A 35 21.17 26.47 5.10
C MET A 35 21.78 25.89 6.41
N TRP A 36 21.34 26.38 7.56
CA TRP A 36 21.80 25.89 8.87
C TRP A 36 21.38 24.45 9.15
N ALA A 37 20.15 24.09 8.76
CA ALA A 37 19.64 22.72 8.87
C ALA A 37 20.44 21.74 7.99
N TYR A 38 20.86 22.19 6.80
CA TYR A 38 21.73 21.42 5.91
C TYR A 38 23.13 21.18 6.53
N PHE A 39 23.73 22.20 7.15
CA PHE A 39 25.01 22.06 7.85
C PHE A 39 24.92 21.07 9.02
N LEU A 40 23.86 21.17 9.84
CA LEU A 40 23.58 20.23 10.92
C LEU A 40 23.42 18.78 10.43
N ALA A 41 22.76 18.57 9.30
CA ALA A 41 22.57 17.23 8.74
C ALA A 41 23.88 16.61 8.20
N LEU A 42 24.86 17.42 7.80
CA LEU A 42 26.19 16.96 7.37
C LEU A 42 27.19 16.80 8.51
N LEU A 43 26.92 17.39 9.68
CA LEU A 43 27.80 17.34 10.84
C LEU A 43 28.24 15.91 11.22
N PRO A 44 27.37 14.88 11.23
CA PRO A 44 27.79 13.51 11.52
C PRO A 44 28.87 12.99 10.56
N PHE A 45 28.74 13.26 9.25
CA PHE A 45 29.74 12.85 8.26
C PHE A 45 31.07 13.56 8.49
N PHE A 46 31.03 14.86 8.76
CA PHE A 46 32.22 15.65 9.04
C PHE A 46 32.96 15.12 10.28
N VAL A 47 32.23 14.88 11.38
CA VAL A 47 32.81 14.33 12.61
C VAL A 47 33.42 12.95 12.36
N ILE A 48 32.71 12.06 11.66
CA ILE A 48 33.23 10.73 11.29
C ILE A 48 34.52 10.84 10.49
N MET A 49 34.58 11.75 9.51
CA MET A 49 35.78 11.95 8.68
C MET A 49 36.97 12.50 9.47
N VAL A 50 36.74 13.46 10.38
CA VAL A 50 37.80 14.00 11.25
C VAL A 50 38.33 12.91 12.19
N CYS A 51 37.45 12.14 12.81
CA CYS A 51 37.84 11.02 13.68
C CYS A 51 38.60 9.94 12.90
N TYR A 52 38.14 9.61 11.69
CA TYR A 52 38.80 8.66 10.80
C TYR A 52 40.21 9.13 10.46
N GLN A 53 40.38 10.37 9.97
CA GLN A 53 41.68 10.91 9.58
C GLN A 53 42.67 10.93 10.75
N GLY A 54 42.23 11.44 11.92
CA GLY A 54 43.08 11.52 13.11
C GLY A 54 43.52 10.15 13.64
N SER A 55 42.70 9.11 13.42
CA SER A 55 43.04 7.71 13.76
C SER A 55 43.93 7.08 12.70
N TYR A 56 43.63 7.33 11.42
CA TYR A 56 44.32 6.76 10.26
C TYR A 56 45.79 7.21 10.18
N ASP A 57 46.08 8.46 10.50
CA ASP A 57 47.44 9.01 10.43
C ASP A 57 48.41 8.35 11.42
N LYS A 58 47.89 7.83 12.53
CA LYS A 58 48.67 7.17 13.60
C LYS A 58 48.71 5.64 13.48
N ALA A 59 47.91 5.09 12.56
CA ALA A 59 47.68 3.66 12.44
C ALA A 59 48.77 2.93 11.61
N THR A 60 49.07 1.71 12.00
CA THR A 60 49.82 0.73 11.20
C THR A 60 49.05 0.36 9.93
N TRP A 61 49.70 -0.31 8.97
CA TRP A 61 49.06 -0.67 7.71
C TRP A 61 47.84 -1.62 7.88
N ILE A 62 47.87 -2.52 8.88
CA ILE A 62 46.75 -3.41 9.20
C ILE A 62 45.59 -2.62 9.81
N GLU A 63 45.88 -1.75 10.78
CA GLU A 63 44.88 -0.89 11.41
C GLU A 63 44.23 0.04 10.39
N LYS A 64 45.00 0.55 9.42
CA LYS A 64 44.46 1.35 8.30
C LYS A 64 43.41 0.57 7.51
N ILE A 65 43.69 -0.69 7.16
CA ILE A 65 42.73 -1.56 6.46
C ILE A 65 41.46 -1.74 7.30
N LEU A 66 41.59 -2.00 8.60
CA LEU A 66 40.46 -2.19 9.51
C LEU A 66 39.64 -0.89 9.67
N LEU A 67 40.30 0.25 9.83
CA LEU A 67 39.65 1.57 9.92
C LEU A 67 38.90 1.90 8.64
N THR A 68 39.48 1.64 7.46
CA THR A 68 38.81 1.84 6.18
C THR A 68 37.59 0.93 6.05
N ALA A 69 37.72 -0.35 6.42
CA ALA A 69 36.58 -1.28 6.41
C ALA A 69 35.45 -0.81 7.36
N LEU A 70 35.80 -0.36 8.56
CA LEU A 70 34.84 0.18 9.52
C LEU A 70 34.14 1.45 9.00
N LEU A 71 34.90 2.36 8.39
CA LEU A 71 34.33 3.56 7.77
C LEU A 71 33.31 3.18 6.68
N LEU A 72 33.64 2.22 5.81
CA LEU A 72 32.73 1.75 4.77
C LEU A 72 31.44 1.14 5.36
N VAL A 73 31.54 0.37 6.46
CA VAL A 73 30.36 -0.16 7.16
C VAL A 73 29.51 0.97 7.74
N ILE A 74 30.12 1.95 8.41
CA ILE A 74 29.39 3.09 8.99
C ILE A 74 28.68 3.88 7.88
N LEU A 75 29.38 4.18 6.78
CA LEU A 75 28.78 4.86 5.63
C LEU A 75 27.65 4.04 5.01
N PHE A 76 27.81 2.73 4.90
CA PHE A 76 26.77 1.85 4.42
C PHE A 76 25.51 1.91 5.30
N LEU A 77 25.65 1.80 6.63
CA LEU A 77 24.55 1.88 7.59
C LEU A 77 23.87 3.26 7.60
N LEU A 78 24.64 4.33 7.37
CA LEU A 78 24.10 5.68 7.24
C LEU A 78 23.29 5.85 5.97
N VAL A 79 23.68 5.20 4.87
CA VAL A 79 23.07 5.39 3.55
C VAL A 79 21.93 4.42 3.27
N PHE A 80 22.03 3.17 3.72
CA PHE A 80 21.12 2.10 3.33
C PHE A 80 20.27 1.58 4.50
N ASP A 81 19.04 1.21 4.17
CA ASP A 81 18.13 0.48 5.06
C ASP A 81 18.52 -1.00 5.07
N VAL A 82 19.13 -1.42 6.18
CA VAL A 82 19.64 -2.78 6.35
C VAL A 82 18.56 -3.85 6.17
N ARG A 83 17.32 -3.59 6.59
CA ARG A 83 16.23 -4.56 6.44
C ARG A 83 15.80 -4.71 4.99
N ALA A 84 15.72 -3.60 4.25
CA ALA A 84 15.42 -3.63 2.83
C ALA A 84 16.52 -4.38 2.06
N VAL A 85 17.78 -4.10 2.37
CA VAL A 85 18.93 -4.82 1.80
C VAL A 85 18.88 -6.30 2.15
N ALA A 86 18.62 -6.66 3.41
CA ALA A 86 18.51 -8.04 3.84
C ALA A 86 17.42 -8.78 3.06
N CYS A 87 16.20 -8.23 2.99
CA CYS A 87 15.10 -8.79 2.20
C CYS A 87 15.48 -9.01 0.73
N PHE A 88 16.29 -8.12 0.15
CA PHE A 88 16.70 -8.20 -1.25
C PHE A 88 17.74 -9.29 -1.50
N PHE A 89 18.57 -9.61 -0.50
CA PHE A 89 19.59 -10.66 -0.58
C PHE A 89 19.15 -12.00 0.02
N GLU A 90 17.96 -12.09 0.63
CA GLU A 90 17.35 -13.34 1.11
C GLU A 90 17.32 -14.40 0.01
N LYS A 91 17.73 -15.62 0.36
CA LYS A 91 17.74 -16.73 -0.60
C LYS A 91 16.32 -17.00 -1.12
N PRO A 92 16.15 -17.42 -2.38
CA PRO A 92 14.83 -17.64 -2.95
C PRO A 92 13.93 -18.57 -2.13
N GLU A 93 14.51 -19.58 -1.48
CA GLU A 93 13.78 -20.57 -0.66
C GLU A 93 13.31 -20.01 0.68
N GLU A 94 13.88 -18.88 1.11
CA GLU A 94 13.59 -18.19 2.37
C GLU A 94 12.75 -16.92 2.16
N SER A 95 12.60 -16.46 0.91
CA SER A 95 11.91 -15.22 0.57
C SER A 95 10.43 -15.49 0.28
N GLU A 96 9.54 -15.07 1.19
CA GLU A 96 8.09 -15.21 0.99
C GLU A 96 7.61 -14.48 -0.27
N TYR A 97 8.20 -13.33 -0.60
CA TYR A 97 7.91 -12.61 -1.83
C TYR A 97 8.29 -13.43 -3.06
N PHE A 98 9.48 -14.03 -3.10
CA PHE A 98 9.86 -14.90 -4.22
C PHE A 98 8.97 -16.14 -4.30
N LEU A 99 8.65 -16.77 -3.17
CA LEU A 99 7.81 -17.97 -3.14
C LEU A 99 6.37 -17.68 -3.61
N ALA A 100 5.82 -16.50 -3.29
CA ALA A 100 4.48 -16.09 -3.73
C ALA A 100 4.47 -15.62 -5.19
N THR A 101 5.48 -14.86 -5.61
CA THR A 101 5.44 -14.15 -6.90
C THR A 101 6.31 -14.81 -7.98
N GLY A 102 7.31 -15.61 -7.65
CA GLY A 102 8.33 -16.10 -8.58
C GLY A 102 9.17 -14.98 -9.22
N VAL A 103 9.08 -13.74 -8.72
CA VAL A 103 9.80 -12.58 -9.26
C VAL A 103 11.24 -12.59 -8.74
N THR A 104 12.20 -12.63 -9.66
CA THR A 104 13.62 -12.66 -9.31
C THR A 104 14.15 -11.28 -8.91
N ARG A 105 15.24 -11.24 -8.14
CA ARG A 105 15.93 -9.99 -7.78
C ARG A 105 16.34 -9.13 -8.98
N LYS A 106 16.72 -9.79 -10.09
CA LYS A 106 17.08 -9.10 -11.33
C LYS A 106 15.87 -8.41 -11.94
N GLU A 107 14.70 -9.03 -11.91
CA GLU A 107 13.45 -8.42 -12.36
C GLU A 107 13.06 -7.25 -11.46
N VAL A 108 13.16 -7.40 -10.13
CA VAL A 108 12.92 -6.31 -9.16
C VAL A 108 13.79 -5.08 -9.45
N LEU A 109 15.07 -5.25 -9.83
CA LEU A 109 15.93 -4.10 -10.15
C LEU A 109 15.63 -3.44 -11.50
N ASN A 110 15.11 -4.22 -12.46
CA ASN A 110 14.89 -3.75 -13.82
C ASN A 110 13.49 -3.18 -14.05
N ASP A 111 12.52 -3.56 -13.21
CA ASP A 111 11.13 -3.12 -13.31
C ASP A 111 10.74 -2.26 -12.10
N LYS A 112 10.34 -1.02 -12.39
CA LYS A 112 9.91 -0.06 -11.37
C LYS A 112 8.63 -0.52 -10.68
N GLY A 113 7.66 -1.10 -11.38
CA GLY A 113 6.44 -1.65 -10.78
C GLY A 113 6.76 -2.74 -9.78
N LEU A 114 7.56 -3.73 -10.18
CA LEU A 114 7.96 -4.85 -9.31
C LEU A 114 8.78 -4.37 -8.10
N LEU A 115 9.62 -3.34 -8.27
CA LEU A 115 10.31 -2.73 -7.13
C LEU A 115 9.35 -2.08 -6.12
N GLY A 116 8.23 -1.55 -6.60
CA GLY A 116 7.14 -1.05 -5.75
C GLY A 116 6.46 -2.16 -4.96
N GLU A 117 6.09 -3.26 -5.62
CA GLU A 117 5.53 -4.46 -4.97
C GLU A 117 6.51 -5.06 -3.96
N PHE A 118 7.79 -5.17 -4.32
CA PHE A 118 8.84 -5.61 -3.40
C PHE A 118 8.96 -4.71 -2.16
N ASN A 119 8.64 -3.42 -2.27
CA ASN A 119 8.62 -2.54 -1.12
C ASN A 119 7.48 -2.88 -0.13
N ALA A 120 6.36 -3.46 -0.58
CA ALA A 120 5.34 -4.01 0.33
C ALA A 120 5.87 -5.21 1.10
N TYR A 121 6.69 -6.05 0.47
CA TYR A 121 7.42 -7.11 1.18
C TYR A 121 8.37 -6.53 2.24
N VAL A 122 9.22 -5.58 1.86
CA VAL A 122 10.12 -4.89 2.81
C VAL A 122 9.35 -4.24 3.96
N MET A 123 8.19 -3.65 3.68
CA MET A 123 7.29 -3.07 4.69
C MET A 123 6.77 -4.14 5.65
N SER A 124 6.25 -5.27 5.14
CA SER A 124 5.74 -6.37 5.99
C SER A 124 6.82 -6.87 6.96
N ARG A 125 8.05 -7.07 6.48
CA ARG A 125 9.18 -7.51 7.33
C ARG A 125 9.62 -6.48 8.36
N LYS A 126 9.18 -5.23 8.26
CA LYS A 126 9.43 -4.17 9.25
C LYS A 126 8.32 -4.05 10.29
N LEU A 127 7.13 -4.59 10.02
CA LEU A 127 6.00 -4.54 10.94
C LEU A 127 6.34 -5.26 12.25
N LYS A 128 5.96 -4.63 13.36
CA LYS A 128 6.13 -5.16 14.72
C LYS A 128 4.80 -5.56 15.32
N VAL A 129 3.90 -6.05 14.48
CA VAL A 129 2.60 -6.62 14.87
C VAL A 129 2.52 -8.05 14.36
N PRO A 130 1.90 -9.00 15.08
CA PRO A 130 1.61 -10.32 14.53
C PRO A 130 0.78 -10.18 13.26
N HIS A 131 1.27 -10.75 12.17
CA HIS A 131 0.59 -10.67 10.88
C HIS A 131 1.02 -11.81 9.96
N LYS A 132 0.21 -12.03 8.93
CA LYS A 132 0.60 -12.76 7.71
C LYS A 132 0.50 -11.83 6.52
N THR A 133 1.19 -12.16 5.44
CA THR A 133 1.10 -11.39 4.20
C THR A 133 0.90 -12.30 3.00
N LEU A 134 0.03 -11.87 2.10
CA LEU A 134 -0.17 -12.47 0.79
C LEU A 134 0.17 -11.42 -0.28
N PHE A 135 0.80 -11.87 -1.36
CA PHE A 135 1.21 -11.03 -2.49
C PHE A 135 0.53 -11.51 -3.77
N ASN A 136 0.22 -10.59 -4.68
CA ASN A 136 -0.36 -10.84 -6.01
C ASN A 136 -1.59 -11.76 -5.95
N VAL A 137 -2.54 -11.41 -5.08
CA VAL A 137 -3.73 -12.22 -4.81
C VAL A 137 -4.78 -11.97 -5.89
N CYS A 138 -5.15 -13.02 -6.63
CA CYS A 138 -6.21 -12.96 -7.63
C CYS A 138 -7.56 -13.37 -7.01
N VAL A 139 -8.23 -12.43 -6.34
CA VAL A 139 -9.49 -12.66 -5.64
C VAL A 139 -10.62 -12.91 -6.65
N PRO A 140 -11.30 -14.07 -6.62
CA PRO A 140 -12.33 -14.39 -7.60
C PRO A 140 -13.59 -13.55 -7.37
N MET A 141 -14.22 -13.14 -8.47
CA MET A 141 -15.51 -12.45 -8.47
C MET A 141 -16.62 -13.36 -9.03
N PRO A 142 -17.88 -13.17 -8.60
CA PRO A 142 -19.00 -14.05 -8.99
C PRO A 142 -19.33 -13.99 -10.49
N ASN A 143 -18.89 -12.96 -11.21
CA ASN A 143 -19.03 -12.85 -12.67
C ASN A 143 -17.97 -13.66 -13.46
N GLY A 144 -17.15 -14.47 -12.78
CA GLY A 144 -16.09 -15.26 -13.40
C GLY A 144 -14.79 -14.49 -13.69
N ASN A 145 -14.75 -13.19 -13.38
CA ASN A 145 -13.53 -12.39 -13.39
C ASN A 145 -12.83 -12.43 -12.02
N TYR A 146 -11.75 -11.67 -11.85
CA TYR A 146 -11.04 -11.53 -10.57
C TYR A 146 -10.55 -10.10 -10.36
N GLN A 147 -10.26 -9.75 -9.10
CA GLN A 147 -9.49 -8.57 -8.73
C GLN A 147 -8.08 -9.00 -8.34
N GLU A 148 -7.07 -8.35 -8.92
CA GLU A 148 -5.67 -8.54 -8.53
C GLU A 148 -5.34 -7.53 -7.45
N VAL A 149 -4.78 -8.01 -6.34
CA VAL A 149 -4.41 -7.19 -5.18
C VAL A 149 -2.92 -7.39 -4.91
N ASP A 150 -2.15 -6.30 -4.94
CA ASP A 150 -0.69 -6.36 -4.87
C ASP A 150 -0.22 -7.00 -3.56
N ALA A 151 -0.77 -6.56 -2.41
CA ALA A 151 -0.55 -7.23 -1.14
C ALA A 151 -1.74 -7.10 -0.18
N ILE A 152 -1.90 -8.11 0.67
CA ILE A 152 -2.85 -8.11 1.78
C ILE A 152 -2.08 -8.46 3.05
N ILE A 153 -2.04 -7.54 4.01
CA ILE A 153 -1.54 -7.81 5.37
C ILE A 153 -2.73 -8.21 6.22
N ILE A 154 -2.61 -9.35 6.89
CA ILE A 154 -3.70 -9.94 7.68
C ILE A 154 -3.23 -9.99 9.12
N THR A 155 -3.93 -9.32 10.01
CA THR A 155 -3.75 -9.41 11.47
C THR A 155 -4.94 -10.15 12.09
N ASP A 156 -4.94 -10.31 13.41
CA ASP A 156 -6.11 -10.83 14.12
C ASP A 156 -7.28 -9.83 14.19
N ASN A 157 -7.04 -8.55 13.88
CA ASN A 157 -8.05 -7.49 13.99
C ASN A 157 -8.55 -6.99 12.63
N TRP A 158 -7.66 -6.86 11.64
CA TRP A 158 -7.88 -6.14 10.38
C TRP A 158 -7.17 -6.76 9.19
N LEU A 159 -7.68 -6.46 7.99
CA LEU A 159 -7.02 -6.70 6.72
C LEU A 159 -6.54 -5.35 6.18
N TYR A 160 -5.27 -5.20 5.84
CA TYR A 160 -4.77 -4.03 5.15
C TYR A 160 -4.56 -4.37 3.68
N VAL A 161 -5.40 -3.80 2.81
CA VAL A 161 -5.39 -3.99 1.36
C VAL A 161 -4.44 -2.95 0.77
N VAL A 162 -3.29 -3.41 0.30
CA VAL A 162 -2.17 -2.55 -0.11
C VAL A 162 -2.07 -2.51 -1.62
N GLU A 163 -2.23 -1.33 -2.18
CA GLU A 163 -1.90 -1.03 -3.57
C GLU A 163 -0.51 -0.38 -3.65
N CYS A 164 0.37 -0.97 -4.45
CA CYS A 164 1.74 -0.55 -4.66
C CYS A 164 1.82 0.42 -5.83
N LYS A 165 1.38 1.66 -5.63
CA LYS A 165 1.54 2.72 -6.65
C LYS A 165 2.87 3.39 -6.50
N ASN A 166 3.81 2.92 -7.31
CA ASN A 166 5.16 3.41 -7.29
C ASN A 166 5.36 4.72 -8.08
N ARG A 167 4.73 5.77 -7.58
CA ARG A 167 4.55 7.03 -8.29
C ARG A 167 4.93 8.19 -7.38
N GLY A 168 5.99 8.90 -7.75
CA GLY A 168 6.38 10.17 -7.11
C GLY A 168 5.56 11.36 -7.62
N GLY A 169 5.88 12.56 -7.14
CA GLY A 169 5.19 13.79 -7.51
C GLY A 169 4.04 14.14 -6.58
N VAL A 170 3.26 15.15 -6.97
CA VAL A 170 2.12 15.67 -6.21
C VAL A 170 0.83 15.17 -6.86
N PHE A 171 -0.02 14.46 -6.12
CA PHE A 171 -1.36 14.13 -6.61
C PHE A 171 -2.41 15.05 -5.98
N THR A 172 -3.41 15.42 -6.77
CA THR A 172 -4.51 16.33 -6.41
C THR A 172 -5.83 15.82 -6.98
N GLY A 173 -6.90 15.86 -6.19
CA GLY A 173 -8.25 15.42 -6.55
C GLY A 173 -9.08 15.12 -5.30
N ASN A 174 -10.30 14.63 -5.48
CA ASN A 174 -11.19 14.17 -4.42
C ASN A 174 -11.29 12.64 -4.37
N PHE A 175 -11.65 12.08 -3.21
CA PHE A 175 -11.80 10.63 -3.04
C PHE A 175 -12.95 10.01 -3.83
N GLU A 176 -13.94 10.83 -4.22
CA GLU A 176 -15.08 10.43 -5.05
C GLU A 176 -14.77 10.52 -6.56
N ASP A 177 -13.73 11.27 -6.93
CA ASP A 177 -13.36 11.44 -8.34
C ASP A 177 -12.82 10.12 -8.90
N LYS A 178 -13.28 9.74 -10.08
CA LYS A 178 -12.78 8.55 -10.79
C LYS A 178 -11.26 8.62 -11.03
N ASN A 179 -10.75 9.81 -11.32
CA ASN A 179 -9.33 10.04 -11.58
C ASN A 179 -8.82 11.21 -10.76
N TRP A 180 -7.57 11.10 -10.30
CA TRP A 180 -6.79 12.20 -9.75
C TRP A 180 -5.85 12.78 -10.81
N VAL A 181 -5.35 13.97 -10.54
CA VAL A 181 -4.29 14.62 -11.29
C VAL A 181 -2.97 14.38 -10.58
N GLN A 182 -1.98 13.87 -11.31
CA GLN A 182 -0.61 13.69 -10.84
C GLN A 182 0.33 14.67 -11.54
N LYS A 183 1.09 15.44 -10.77
CA LYS A 183 2.12 16.35 -11.27
C LYS A 183 3.52 15.87 -10.91
N ILE A 184 4.36 15.62 -11.92
CA ILE A 184 5.77 15.25 -11.76
C ILE A 184 6.62 16.31 -12.48
N GLY A 185 7.21 17.24 -11.72
CA GLY A 185 7.90 18.39 -12.28
C GLY A 185 6.95 19.26 -13.11
N SER A 186 7.22 19.40 -14.40
CA SER A 186 6.36 20.12 -15.35
C SER A 186 5.30 19.26 -16.03
N LYS A 187 5.34 17.93 -15.85
CA LYS A 187 4.40 17.01 -16.50
C LYS A 187 3.19 16.76 -15.61
N THR A 188 2.01 16.71 -16.25
CA THR A 188 0.73 16.43 -15.61
C THR A 188 0.13 15.20 -16.25
N HIS A 189 -0.37 14.28 -15.42
CA HIS A 189 -0.96 13.01 -15.83
C HIS A 189 -2.31 12.83 -15.13
N SER A 190 -3.33 12.38 -15.86
CA SER A 190 -4.57 11.88 -15.25
C SER A 190 -4.36 10.42 -14.84
N VAL A 191 -4.68 10.09 -13.60
CA VAL A 191 -4.43 8.77 -13.02
C VAL A 191 -5.67 8.28 -12.30
N TYR A 192 -5.98 6.99 -12.40
CA TYR A 192 -7.13 6.45 -11.67
C TYR A 192 -6.93 6.62 -10.16
N ASN A 193 -8.03 6.91 -9.47
CA ASN A 193 -8.06 7.11 -8.03
C ASN A 193 -7.77 5.78 -7.31
N VAL A 194 -6.65 5.76 -6.57
CA VAL A 194 -6.14 4.55 -5.91
C VAL A 194 -7.02 4.12 -4.76
N TYR A 195 -7.65 5.08 -4.07
CA TYR A 195 -8.61 4.76 -3.03
C TYR A 195 -9.80 3.99 -3.61
N LEU A 196 -10.40 4.47 -4.72
CA LEU A 196 -11.49 3.75 -5.39
C LEU A 196 -11.03 2.38 -5.93
N GLN A 197 -9.77 2.27 -6.38
CA GLN A 197 -9.20 0.98 -6.80
C GLN A 197 -9.17 -0.01 -5.63
N ASN A 198 -8.68 0.43 -4.47
CA ASN A 198 -8.69 -0.39 -3.26
C ASN A 198 -10.10 -0.70 -2.75
N GLN A 199 -11.07 0.20 -2.90
CA GLN A 199 -12.45 -0.11 -2.54
C GLN A 199 -13.03 -1.23 -3.42
N ASP A 200 -12.69 -1.27 -4.72
CA ASP A 200 -13.03 -2.41 -5.58
C ASP A 200 -12.36 -3.71 -5.09
N HIS A 201 -11.11 -3.64 -4.63
CA HIS A 201 -10.38 -4.79 -4.06
C HIS A 201 -11.00 -5.28 -2.75
N ILE A 202 -11.28 -4.37 -1.81
CA ILE A 202 -11.93 -4.64 -0.52
C ILE A 202 -13.28 -5.30 -0.75
N THR A 203 -14.10 -4.75 -1.64
CA THR A 203 -15.41 -5.31 -1.97
C THR A 203 -15.30 -6.75 -2.45
N ALA A 204 -14.33 -7.05 -3.32
CA ALA A 204 -14.09 -8.41 -3.81
C ALA A 204 -13.62 -9.36 -2.69
N ILE A 205 -12.70 -8.91 -1.83
CA ILE A 205 -12.18 -9.68 -0.69
C ILE A 205 -13.30 -10.00 0.29
N GLU A 206 -14.06 -9.00 0.72
CA GLU A 206 -15.12 -9.17 1.70
C GLU A 206 -16.23 -10.05 1.16
N TYR A 207 -16.65 -9.86 -0.10
CA TYR A 207 -17.60 -10.75 -0.75
C TYR A 207 -17.11 -12.21 -0.76
N PHE A 208 -15.85 -12.42 -1.15
CA PHE A 208 -15.27 -13.75 -1.22
C PHE A 208 -15.23 -14.40 0.17
N LEU A 209 -14.72 -13.71 1.19
CA LEU A 209 -14.61 -14.25 2.55
C LEU A 209 -15.98 -14.50 3.19
N GLN A 210 -16.98 -13.65 2.94
CA GLN A 210 -18.36 -13.88 3.36
C GLN A 210 -18.95 -15.12 2.71
N SER A 211 -18.71 -15.32 1.41
CA SER A 211 -19.17 -16.53 0.69
C SER A 211 -18.56 -17.82 1.23
N LYS A 212 -17.41 -17.72 1.92
CA LYS A 212 -16.73 -18.83 2.60
C LYS A 212 -17.10 -18.95 4.09
N GLY A 213 -17.95 -18.06 4.60
CA GLY A 213 -18.31 -18.03 6.03
C GLY A 213 -17.17 -17.64 6.95
N VAL A 214 -16.12 -16.98 6.43
CA VAL A 214 -14.93 -16.57 7.21
C VAL A 214 -15.20 -15.28 7.99
N ILE A 215 -15.98 -14.38 7.40
CA ILE A 215 -16.35 -13.09 7.98
C ILE A 215 -17.86 -12.88 7.92
N THR A 216 -18.39 -12.05 8.83
CA THR A 216 -19.82 -11.74 8.91
C THR A 216 -20.21 -10.56 8.03
N ALA A 217 -21.52 -10.47 7.83
CA ALA A 217 -22.13 -9.37 7.15
C ALA A 217 -22.23 -8.13 8.04
N GLY A 218 -21.79 -6.98 7.52
CA GLY A 218 -22.11 -5.69 8.10
C GLY A 218 -21.07 -5.18 9.08
N ASP A 219 -19.94 -5.89 9.24
CA ASP A 219 -18.79 -5.43 10.00
C ASP A 219 -17.68 -4.96 9.04
N PRO A 220 -16.93 -3.89 9.36
CA PRO A 220 -15.80 -3.47 8.57
C PRO A 220 -14.63 -4.41 8.88
N TYR A 221 -13.94 -4.92 7.87
CA TYR A 221 -12.76 -5.77 8.09
C TYR A 221 -11.48 -5.19 7.51
N CYS A 222 -11.59 -4.23 6.59
CA CYS A 222 -10.48 -3.82 5.76
C CYS A 222 -10.09 -2.35 5.92
N TYR A 223 -8.80 -2.08 5.83
CA TYR A 223 -8.21 -0.75 5.64
C TYR A 223 -7.63 -0.65 4.23
N SER A 224 -7.95 0.45 3.55
CA SER A 224 -7.38 0.82 2.25
C SER A 224 -6.00 1.44 2.44
N THR A 225 -4.98 0.88 1.79
CA THR A 225 -3.60 1.33 1.92
C THR A 225 -2.98 1.58 0.55
N MET A 226 -2.40 2.77 0.36
CA MET A 226 -1.59 3.10 -0.81
C MET A 226 -0.11 3.21 -0.41
N LEU A 227 0.68 2.24 -0.84
CA LEU A 227 2.13 2.28 -0.65
C LEU A 227 2.77 3.09 -1.80
N THR A 228 3.34 4.24 -1.46
CA THR A 228 3.95 5.16 -2.43
C THR A 228 5.13 5.92 -1.86
N GLY A 229 6.11 6.24 -2.71
CA GLY A 229 7.19 7.18 -2.39
C GLY A 229 6.89 8.64 -2.75
N GLY A 230 5.67 8.95 -3.18
CA GLY A 230 5.24 10.30 -3.58
C GLY A 230 4.64 11.13 -2.44
N ASP A 231 4.57 12.44 -2.67
CA ASP A 231 3.89 13.39 -1.77
C ASP A 231 2.43 13.52 -2.23
N LEU A 232 1.45 13.20 -1.39
CA LEU A 232 0.04 13.36 -1.73
C LEU A 232 -0.47 14.73 -1.22
N GLN A 233 -1.01 15.57 -2.10
CA GLN A 233 -1.66 16.83 -1.75
C GLN A 233 -3.09 16.85 -2.29
N LEU A 234 -3.98 16.14 -1.60
CA LEU A 234 -5.39 16.12 -1.97
C LEU A 234 -6.05 17.42 -1.52
N SER A 235 -6.66 18.11 -2.48
CA SER A 235 -7.61 19.19 -2.18
C SER A 235 -8.90 18.52 -1.79
N VAL A 236 -9.04 18.16 -0.51
CA VAL A 236 -10.29 17.63 -0.01
C VAL A 236 -11.26 18.80 0.05
N THR A 237 -12.23 18.85 -0.86
CA THR A 237 -13.29 19.88 -0.81
C THR A 237 -13.99 19.96 0.55
N ASN A 238 -13.95 18.88 1.34
CA ASN A 238 -14.46 18.79 2.72
C ASN A 238 -13.41 18.44 3.81
N ASN A 239 -12.11 18.65 3.54
CA ASN A 239 -11.00 18.58 4.52
C ASN A 239 -10.76 17.29 5.34
N ARG A 240 -11.29 16.11 4.96
CA ARG A 240 -11.00 14.84 5.68
C ARG A 240 -10.60 13.70 4.76
N VAL A 241 -9.43 13.11 5.05
CA VAL A 241 -9.03 11.80 4.51
C VAL A 241 -9.96 10.73 5.11
N PRO A 242 -10.46 9.77 4.32
CA PRO A 242 -11.24 8.65 4.84
C PRO A 242 -10.50 7.95 5.98
N ILE A 243 -11.21 7.63 7.07
CA ILE A 243 -10.61 7.08 8.28
C ILE A 243 -9.99 5.68 8.06
N ASP A 244 -10.47 4.97 7.05
CA ASP A 244 -10.02 3.67 6.59
C ASP A 244 -8.90 3.76 5.54
N PHE A 245 -8.44 4.96 5.18
CA PHE A 245 -7.41 5.15 4.16
C PHE A 245 -6.07 5.64 4.74
N ALA A 246 -5.02 4.89 4.45
CA ALA A 246 -3.64 5.28 4.72
C ALA A 246 -2.82 5.36 3.43
N PHE A 247 -1.96 6.36 3.30
CA PHE A 247 -1.05 6.48 2.16
C PHE A 247 0.33 6.94 2.63
N GLY A 248 1.37 6.50 1.93
CA GLY A 248 2.73 6.98 2.16
C GLY A 248 3.78 5.90 1.97
N ASP A 249 4.99 6.18 2.44
CA ASP A 249 6.10 5.23 2.35
C ASP A 249 5.94 4.06 3.34
N ALA A 250 6.78 3.04 3.15
CA ALA A 250 6.74 1.83 3.98
C ALA A 250 6.89 2.11 5.48
N SER A 251 7.68 3.11 5.89
CA SER A 251 7.88 3.44 7.30
C SER A 251 6.63 4.09 7.88
N PHE A 252 6.03 5.03 7.14
CA PHE A 252 4.80 5.69 7.55
C PHE A 252 3.65 4.71 7.67
N ILE A 253 3.40 3.89 6.65
CA ILE A 253 2.35 2.87 6.68
C ILE A 253 2.58 1.87 7.82
N SER A 254 3.81 1.39 8.02
CA SER A 254 4.12 0.48 9.14
C SER A 254 3.78 1.09 10.50
N SER A 255 4.04 2.40 10.67
CA SER A 255 3.70 3.11 11.91
C SER A 255 2.19 3.29 12.08
N GLN A 256 1.45 3.53 10.99
CA GLN A 256 -0.01 3.65 11.03
C GLN A 256 -0.65 2.32 11.41
N ILE A 257 -0.26 1.21 10.75
CA ILE A 257 -0.73 -0.13 11.07
C ILE A 257 -0.50 -0.45 12.55
N ALA A 258 0.74 -0.28 13.03
CA ALA A 258 1.05 -0.50 14.45
C ALA A 258 0.19 0.36 15.39
N SER A 259 -0.09 1.61 15.01
CA SER A 259 -0.93 2.50 15.81
C SER A 259 -2.42 2.11 15.81
N VAL A 260 -2.92 1.52 14.73
CA VAL A 260 -4.31 1.02 14.62
C VAL A 260 -4.46 -0.25 15.44
N GLU A 261 -3.53 -1.20 15.26
CA GLU A 261 -3.48 -2.46 16.00
C GLU A 261 -3.34 -2.26 17.52
N ASN A 262 -2.62 -1.21 17.96
CA ASN A 262 -2.50 -0.90 19.39
C ASN A 262 -3.73 -0.20 19.99
N ARG A 263 -4.60 0.39 19.17
CA ARG A 263 -5.76 1.18 19.64
C ARG A 263 -7.06 0.39 19.71
N ARG A 264 -7.18 -0.72 18.97
CA ARG A 264 -8.43 -1.49 18.85
C ARG A 264 -8.16 -2.98 19.01
N THR A 265 -8.89 -3.60 19.93
CA THR A 265 -9.00 -5.07 20.02
C THR A 265 -10.38 -5.43 19.49
N GLU A 266 -10.45 -5.71 18.19
CA GLU A 266 -11.68 -6.24 17.61
C GLU A 266 -11.76 -7.72 17.95
N ASN A 267 -12.87 -8.19 18.50
CA ASN A 267 -13.04 -9.63 18.70
C ASN A 267 -13.52 -10.29 17.40
N ARG A 268 -12.58 -10.65 16.52
CA ARG A 268 -12.86 -11.32 15.24
C ARG A 268 -13.07 -12.84 15.36
N GLY A 269 -13.20 -13.33 16.60
CA GLY A 269 -13.25 -14.74 16.93
C GLY A 269 -11.89 -15.44 16.84
N GLU A 270 -11.83 -16.67 17.30
CA GLU A 270 -10.58 -17.43 17.37
C GLU A 270 -9.96 -17.67 15.99
N ASN A 271 -8.62 -17.53 15.93
CA ASN A 271 -7.80 -17.82 14.76
C ASN A 271 -8.23 -17.04 13.49
N PHE A 272 -8.75 -15.82 13.65
CA PHE A 272 -9.21 -15.00 12.54
C PHE A 272 -8.15 -14.85 11.44
N MET A 273 -6.92 -14.47 11.82
CA MET A 273 -5.80 -14.31 10.89
C MET A 273 -5.56 -15.58 10.06
N ASP A 274 -5.58 -16.75 10.70
CA ASP A 274 -5.35 -18.03 10.03
C ASP A 274 -6.49 -18.40 9.07
N ARG A 275 -7.75 -18.19 9.48
CA ARG A 275 -8.92 -18.48 8.62
C ARG A 275 -8.91 -17.62 7.36
N VAL A 276 -8.65 -16.33 7.50
CA VAL A 276 -8.55 -15.40 6.37
C VAL A 276 -7.37 -15.78 5.47
N TYR A 277 -6.20 -16.03 6.05
CA TYR A 277 -5.01 -16.43 5.30
C TYR A 277 -5.26 -17.71 4.49
N MET A 278 -5.80 -18.76 5.11
CA MET A 278 -6.06 -20.03 4.43
C MET A 278 -7.13 -19.93 3.34
N ALA A 279 -8.12 -19.05 3.51
CA ALA A 279 -9.14 -18.81 2.50
C ALA A 279 -8.56 -18.12 1.24
N LEU A 280 -7.63 -17.19 1.41
CA LEU A 280 -7.04 -16.40 0.32
C LEU A 280 -5.76 -17.03 -0.27
N LEU A 281 -5.02 -17.83 0.49
CA LEU A 281 -3.73 -18.42 0.09
C LEU A 281 -3.76 -19.12 -1.29
N PRO A 282 -4.77 -19.95 -1.64
CA PRO A 282 -4.80 -20.60 -2.95
C PRO A 282 -4.79 -19.63 -4.15
N TYR A 283 -5.24 -18.39 -3.93
CA TYR A 283 -5.33 -17.35 -4.94
C TYR A 283 -4.08 -16.46 -5.00
N ALA A 284 -3.17 -16.61 -4.04
CA ALA A 284 -1.85 -15.97 -4.02
C ALA A 284 -0.76 -16.89 -4.61
N LEU A 285 -0.95 -18.22 -4.53
CA LEU A 285 0.01 -19.23 -5.00
C LEU A 285 -0.05 -19.53 -6.50
N LEU A 286 -0.65 -18.65 -7.30
CA LEU A 286 -0.68 -18.82 -8.75
C LEU A 286 0.73 -18.64 -9.30
N ASP A 287 1.28 -19.66 -9.97
CA ASP A 287 2.59 -19.53 -10.59
C ASP A 287 2.60 -18.40 -11.65
N LYS A 288 3.79 -17.87 -11.92
CA LYS A 288 3.96 -16.73 -12.83
C LYS A 288 3.36 -16.99 -14.21
N LYS A 289 3.54 -18.17 -14.79
CA LYS A 289 3.00 -18.51 -16.12
C LYS A 289 1.48 -18.49 -16.12
N LYS A 290 0.87 -19.03 -15.07
CA LYS A 290 -0.58 -19.06 -14.89
C LYS A 290 -1.15 -17.65 -14.72
N ARG A 291 -0.49 -16.78 -13.94
CA ARG A 291 -0.90 -15.37 -13.80
C ARG A 291 -0.77 -14.60 -15.11
N ASP A 292 0.36 -14.73 -15.80
CA ASP A 292 0.58 -14.08 -17.10
C ASP A 292 -0.50 -14.50 -18.11
N HIS A 293 -0.86 -15.79 -18.13
CA HIS A 293 -1.96 -16.29 -18.96
C HIS A 293 -3.32 -15.72 -18.55
N MET A 294 -3.65 -15.71 -17.25
CA MET A 294 -4.91 -15.13 -16.74
C MET A 294 -5.04 -13.65 -17.09
N GLN A 295 -3.96 -12.88 -16.96
CA GLN A 295 -3.91 -11.47 -17.32
C GLN A 295 -4.10 -11.26 -18.83
N ALA A 296 -3.45 -12.08 -19.65
CA ALA A 296 -3.61 -12.04 -21.11
C ALA A 296 -5.06 -12.34 -21.53
N THR A 297 -5.67 -13.39 -20.97
CA THR A 297 -7.07 -13.75 -21.23
C THR A 297 -8.03 -12.66 -20.75
N ARG A 298 -7.81 -12.09 -19.57
CA ARG A 298 -8.60 -10.95 -19.05
C ARG A 298 -8.53 -9.77 -20.00
N LYS A 299 -7.34 -9.43 -20.50
CA LYS A 299 -7.17 -8.34 -21.46
C LYS A 299 -7.94 -8.61 -22.75
N GLU A 300 -7.82 -9.81 -23.30
CA GLU A 300 -8.55 -10.21 -24.51
C GLU A 300 -10.08 -10.12 -24.35
N LEU A 301 -10.60 -10.60 -23.22
CA LEU A 301 -12.03 -10.53 -22.92
C LEU A 301 -12.49 -9.09 -22.67
N SER A 302 -11.65 -8.25 -22.04
CA SER A 302 -11.92 -6.82 -21.87
C SER A 302 -11.97 -6.08 -23.20
N ASP A 303 -11.01 -6.35 -24.10
CA ASP A 303 -10.93 -5.74 -25.43
C ASP A 303 -12.14 -6.14 -26.30
N LYS A 304 -12.67 -7.35 -26.09
CA LYS A 304 -13.93 -7.83 -26.70
C LYS A 304 -15.20 -7.32 -26.00
N GLY A 305 -15.08 -6.50 -24.97
CA GLY A 305 -16.20 -5.97 -24.19
C GLY A 305 -16.93 -7.00 -23.31
N GLY A 306 -16.41 -8.22 -23.19
CA GLY A 306 -16.99 -9.31 -22.39
C GLY A 306 -16.76 -9.18 -20.88
N LEU A 307 -15.79 -8.34 -20.47
CA LEU A 307 -15.50 -8.01 -19.07
C LEU A 307 -15.77 -6.54 -18.73
N LYS A 308 -16.68 -5.88 -19.45
CA LYS A 308 -17.12 -4.53 -19.06
C LYS A 308 -17.44 -4.56 -17.56
N LYS A 309 -16.81 -3.68 -16.77
CA LYS A 309 -17.36 -3.29 -15.46
C LYS A 309 -18.83 -3.03 -15.74
N GLY A 310 -19.76 -3.72 -15.07
CA GLY A 310 -21.15 -3.29 -15.09
C GLY A 310 -21.15 -1.77 -14.85
N GLU A 311 -21.95 -1.02 -15.61
CA GLU A 311 -21.90 0.44 -15.62
C GLU A 311 -22.08 0.99 -14.19
N TYR A 312 -20.97 1.31 -13.52
CA TYR A 312 -21.01 2.00 -12.24
C TYR A 312 -21.20 3.48 -12.54
N HIS A 313 -22.42 3.97 -12.33
CA HIS A 313 -22.73 5.39 -12.32
C HIS A 313 -22.50 5.95 -10.91
N TYR A 314 -21.73 7.03 -10.82
CA TYR A 314 -21.52 7.79 -9.59
C TYR A 314 -22.37 9.06 -9.67
N TYR A 315 -23.12 9.37 -8.62
CA TYR A 315 -24.01 10.52 -8.56
C TYR A 315 -23.59 11.49 -7.46
N TYR A 316 -23.63 12.79 -7.78
CA TYR A 316 -23.36 13.90 -6.87
C TYR A 316 -24.68 14.55 -6.44
N PHE A 317 -24.83 14.85 -5.15
CA PHE A 317 -26.03 15.48 -4.59
C PHE A 317 -25.68 16.89 -4.07
N GLU A 318 -26.17 17.90 -4.80
CA GLU A 318 -25.79 19.32 -4.66
C GLU A 318 -26.12 19.94 -3.29
N ASN A 319 -26.98 19.32 -2.48
CA ASN A 319 -27.40 19.81 -1.15
C ASN A 319 -27.12 18.81 0.00
N GLY A 320 -26.25 17.82 -0.21
CA GLY A 320 -26.14 16.67 0.70
C GLY A 320 -27.36 15.74 0.62
N ILE A 321 -27.21 14.51 1.13
CA ILE A 321 -28.25 13.48 1.04
C ILE A 321 -29.37 13.82 2.06
N PRO A 322 -30.61 14.10 1.64
CA PRO A 322 -31.70 14.42 2.56
C PRO A 322 -32.06 13.22 3.46
N GLY A 323 -32.31 13.50 4.76
CA GLY A 323 -32.44 12.56 5.88
C GLY A 323 -33.34 11.34 5.67
N ILE A 324 -32.99 10.20 6.28
CA ILE A 324 -33.50 9.84 7.63
C ILE A 324 -35.02 10.07 7.69
N THR A 325 -35.79 9.05 7.32
CA THR A 325 -37.20 8.89 7.71
C THR A 325 -37.55 7.40 7.90
N ASP A 326 -38.53 7.15 8.78
CA ASP A 326 -38.84 5.89 9.46
C ASP A 326 -39.64 4.85 8.64
N GLU A 327 -39.68 4.96 7.31
CA GLU A 327 -40.43 4.03 6.47
C GLU A 327 -39.50 3.27 5.52
N GLU A 328 -39.42 1.94 5.73
CA GLU A 328 -38.71 0.98 4.88
C GLU A 328 -39.16 1.16 3.43
N THR A 329 -38.29 1.79 2.62
CA THR A 329 -38.53 1.93 1.19
C THR A 329 -37.52 1.10 0.43
N VAL A 330 -38.00 0.00 -0.16
CA VAL A 330 -37.26 -0.84 -1.10
C VAL A 330 -37.14 -0.07 -2.41
N LEU A 331 -35.92 0.29 -2.81
CA LEU A 331 -35.67 0.87 -4.13
C LEU A 331 -35.14 -0.21 -5.07
N ARG A 332 -35.85 -0.41 -6.19
CA ARG A 332 -35.48 -1.30 -7.29
C ARG A 332 -35.17 -0.47 -8.52
N GLU A 333 -33.95 -0.56 -9.03
CA GLU A 333 -33.67 -0.38 -10.46
C GLU A 333 -32.34 -1.05 -10.82
N ASN A 334 -32.30 -1.78 -11.93
CA ASN A 334 -31.08 -2.40 -12.50
C ASN A 334 -30.34 -3.48 -11.68
N ARG A 335 -31.09 -4.30 -10.92
CA ARG A 335 -30.65 -5.61 -10.37
C ARG A 335 -29.46 -5.58 -9.40
N VAL A 336 -29.29 -4.50 -8.64
CA VAL A 336 -28.40 -4.46 -7.46
C VAL A 336 -29.24 -4.04 -6.25
N TYR A 337 -29.15 -4.78 -5.15
CA TYR A 337 -29.90 -4.52 -3.91
C TYR A 337 -29.00 -3.85 -2.87
N THR A 338 -29.51 -2.80 -2.22
CA THR A 338 -28.87 -2.12 -1.08
C THR A 338 -29.82 -2.16 0.11
N GLN A 339 -29.37 -2.67 1.26
CA GLN A 339 -30.03 -2.48 2.55
C GLN A 339 -29.02 -1.85 3.51
N ILE A 340 -29.48 -0.90 4.34
CA ILE A 340 -28.71 -0.22 5.38
C ILE A 340 -29.21 -0.73 6.73
N SER A 341 -28.30 -1.12 7.63
CA SER A 341 -28.62 -1.34 9.05
C SER A 341 -27.84 -0.32 9.87
N THR A 342 -28.51 0.43 10.71
CA THR A 342 -27.87 1.32 11.69
C THR A 342 -27.53 0.51 12.95
N GLY A 343 -26.23 0.41 13.27
CA GLY A 343 -25.80 0.24 14.64
C GLY A 343 -26.03 1.55 15.40
N ASN A 344 -26.32 1.44 16.70
CA ASN A 344 -26.77 2.47 17.65
C ASN A 344 -26.29 3.92 17.45
N GLN A 345 -27.14 4.84 17.93
CA GLN A 345 -27.11 6.31 17.90
C GLN A 345 -25.84 7.02 18.43
N ASP A 346 -24.77 6.30 18.77
CA ASP A 346 -23.49 6.87 19.21
C ASP A 346 -22.45 6.83 18.08
N ASP A 347 -22.75 7.58 17.02
CA ASP A 347 -21.86 8.34 16.15
C ASP A 347 -20.40 7.87 15.96
N THR A 348 -20.16 6.59 15.62
CA THR A 348 -18.79 6.17 15.27
C THR A 348 -18.58 5.36 14.00
N PHE A 349 -19.51 4.57 13.45
CA PHE A 349 -19.28 3.89 12.16
C PHE A 349 -20.59 3.52 11.45
N PRO A 350 -21.02 4.25 10.40
CA PRO A 350 -22.00 3.70 9.46
C PRO A 350 -21.29 2.67 8.57
N ILE A 351 -21.65 1.41 8.72
CA ILE A 351 -21.11 0.32 7.92
C ILE A 351 -22.07 0.07 6.75
N TRP A 352 -21.57 0.17 5.53
CA TRP A 352 -22.35 -0.02 4.31
C TRP A 352 -22.08 -1.41 3.78
N LYS A 353 -23.11 -2.26 3.74
CA LYS A 353 -22.97 -3.61 3.18
C LYS A 353 -24.00 -3.89 2.10
N THR A 354 -23.51 -4.31 0.93
CA THR A 354 -24.31 -4.95 -0.11
C THR A 354 -24.51 -6.43 0.24
N MET A 355 -25.77 -6.87 0.39
CA MET A 355 -26.11 -8.27 0.67
C MET A 355 -26.54 -8.96 -0.62
N ALA A 356 -25.72 -9.87 -1.15
CA ALA A 356 -26.09 -10.70 -2.29
C ALA A 356 -27.10 -11.79 -1.85
N ASN A 357 -28.09 -12.08 -2.70
CA ASN A 357 -29.03 -13.22 -2.64
C ASN A 357 -30.20 -13.17 -1.64
N LEU A 358 -30.56 -12.02 -1.08
CA LEU A 358 -31.85 -11.91 -0.41
C LEU A 358 -32.98 -11.78 -1.45
N LYS A 359 -33.79 -12.83 -1.59
CA LYS A 359 -35.02 -12.80 -2.39
C LYS A 359 -36.06 -11.98 -1.64
N TYR A 360 -36.38 -10.79 -2.13
CA TYR A 360 -37.57 -10.06 -1.69
C TYR A 360 -38.60 -10.03 -2.82
N ALA A 361 -39.85 -10.32 -2.45
CA ALA A 361 -40.97 -10.31 -3.36
C ALA A 361 -41.32 -8.87 -3.73
N GLU A 362 -41.50 -8.64 -5.03
CA GLU A 362 -41.86 -7.33 -5.58
C GLU A 362 -43.29 -6.95 -5.15
N ARG A 363 -43.47 -5.71 -4.71
CA ARG A 363 -44.76 -5.01 -4.71
C ARG A 363 -44.71 -3.87 -5.70
#